data_AF-A0A6N9NZP2-F1
#
_entry.id   AF-A0A6N9NZP2-F1
#
_cell.length_a   1.000
_cell.length_b   1.000
_cell.length_c   1.000
_cell.angle_alpha   90.00
_cell.angle_beta   90.00
_cell.angle_gamma   90.00
#
_symmetry.space_group_name_H-M   'P 1'
#
loop_
_entity.id
_entity.type
_entity.pdbx_description
1 polymer ?
#
loop_
_entity_poly.entity_id
_entity_poly.type
_entity_poly.pdbx_seq_one_letter_code
_entity_poly.pdbx_strand_id
1 'polypeptide(L)'
;MKFSIRKMLACGLLAGAMTFCAAGAASFDNAAKSLSDLGLLTGTDAGFDLDRPSTRGEAAAMLVRLLGKEADALEAWKTDEASFAFTDMEDAAWAKPYVNWLVKNGLAAGVTETTFAPRDTCSAQMAATFLLRALGYSDAEGGDFSYFTAMSFAREKGVVDLANCNEKDFQRDHLVAMCYTTLACQPKSGEADLLSKLVTDGAVADNDASKSVRQLFADYRDLSAAGTELSDTTAVAAKLNLDMGITVDGEKMSLGMDQDIAAIVDLEAMDDMQMSMVGSMTIQDGSDVMTVPNEIYYRDGVMYMNSEGSKMKFQSSVDDAMEQAQLFTVQDAANSQTISAVESLTKTTAGGKTTYVLTCNTKAMRGMIDTVLGSMMEALPDLDELPLDFSIDKAVVTQTVNAKGEPESMDMEIVMGMTVEDMTMQMELKMDMDITAFGDAVKVNFPADLDSYEDLLDQAAGLEDAA
;
A
#
# COMPACT_ATOMS: atom_id res chain seq x y z
N MET A 1 3.66 -11.15 -15.88
CA MET A 1 3.08 -9.91 -16.44
C MET A 1 1.56 -9.93 -16.67
N LYS A 2 0.89 -11.08 -16.89
CA LYS A 2 -0.58 -11.10 -17.10
C LYS A 2 -1.46 -10.79 -15.87
N PHE A 3 -0.89 -10.70 -14.66
CA PHE A 3 -1.63 -10.56 -13.40
C PHE A 3 -1.77 -9.10 -12.91
N SER A 4 -1.23 -8.12 -13.64
CA SER A 4 -1.06 -6.74 -13.15
C SER A 4 -1.87 -5.67 -13.90
N ILE A 5 -2.57 -5.96 -14.99
CA ILE A 5 -3.16 -4.89 -15.81
C ILE A 5 -4.69 -4.79 -15.64
N ARG A 6 -5.38 -5.87 -15.23
CA ARG A 6 -6.80 -5.81 -14.83
C ARG A 6 -7.03 -4.89 -13.62
N LYS A 7 -6.08 -4.92 -12.69
CA LYS A 7 -6.05 -4.03 -11.52
C LYS A 7 -5.75 -2.55 -11.88
N MET A 8 -5.29 -2.27 -13.10
CA MET A 8 -4.91 -0.92 -13.56
C MET A 8 -6.12 -0.05 -13.89
N LEU A 9 -7.21 -0.63 -14.37
CA LEU A 9 -8.48 0.09 -14.61
C LEU A 9 -9.08 0.67 -13.33
N ALA A 10 -8.94 -0.09 -12.23
CA ALA A 10 -9.40 0.29 -10.90
C ALA A 10 -8.46 1.30 -10.23
N CYS A 11 -7.15 1.13 -10.41
CA CYS A 11 -6.13 2.00 -9.83
C CYS A 11 -5.93 3.29 -10.64
N GLY A 12 -6.00 3.28 -11.97
CA GLY A 12 -5.61 4.40 -12.84
C GLY A 12 -6.44 5.68 -12.66
N LEU A 13 -7.67 5.57 -12.16
CA LEU A 13 -8.53 6.71 -11.87
C LEU A 13 -8.21 7.40 -10.52
N LEU A 14 -7.44 6.75 -9.64
CA LEU A 14 -7.07 7.22 -8.29
C LEU A 14 -5.54 7.24 -8.04
N ALA A 15 -4.76 6.48 -8.80
CA ALA A 15 -3.33 6.24 -8.56
C ALA A 15 -2.45 7.45 -8.88
N GLY A 16 -2.94 8.44 -9.62
CA GLY A 16 -2.21 9.69 -9.80
C GLY A 16 -1.95 10.44 -8.47
N ALA A 17 -2.80 10.26 -7.46
CA ALA A 17 -2.75 11.06 -6.23
C ALA A 17 -2.07 10.39 -5.02
N MET A 18 -1.88 9.07 -5.00
CA MET A 18 -1.32 8.34 -3.84
C MET A 18 -0.09 7.48 -4.15
N THR A 19 0.56 7.69 -5.28
CA THR A 19 1.69 6.84 -5.67
C THR A 19 3.00 7.42 -5.19
N PHE A 20 3.32 7.16 -3.92
CA PHE A 20 4.64 7.41 -3.35
C PHE A 20 5.18 6.08 -2.77
N CYS A 21 6.35 5.56 -3.16
CA CYS A 21 7.07 4.57 -2.32
C CYS A 21 8.60 4.77 -2.30
N ALA A 22 9.19 4.57 -1.11
CA ALA A 22 9.99 3.40 -0.65
C ALA A 22 11.30 3.71 0.12
N ALA A 23 11.25 3.88 1.47
CA ALA A 23 12.34 4.17 2.43
C ALA A 23 12.42 5.61 3.00
N GLY A 24 11.83 5.75 4.18
CA GLY A 24 11.99 6.81 5.16
C GLY A 24 11.40 6.31 6.50
N ALA A 25 11.56 7.03 7.60
CA ALA A 25 11.14 6.55 8.92
C ALA A 25 9.60 6.43 8.99
N ALA A 26 9.08 5.21 8.85
CA ALA A 26 7.67 4.90 9.00
C ALA A 26 7.38 4.53 10.47
N SER A 27 6.46 5.23 11.13
CA SER A 27 6.10 4.87 12.52
C SER A 27 4.99 3.81 12.56
N PHE A 28 5.31 2.65 13.14
CA PHE A 28 4.40 1.52 13.35
C PHE A 28 3.95 1.37 14.81
N ASP A 29 3.80 2.50 15.52
CA ASP A 29 3.37 2.53 16.93
C ASP A 29 2.01 1.85 17.16
N ASN A 30 1.08 1.99 16.21
CA ASN A 30 -0.23 1.33 16.23
C ASN A 30 -0.11 -0.20 16.21
N ALA A 31 0.76 -0.74 15.35
CA ALA A 31 1.04 -2.17 15.27
C ALA A 31 1.73 -2.66 16.55
N ALA A 32 2.72 -1.91 17.05
CA ALA A 32 3.41 -2.23 18.31
C ALA A 32 2.44 -2.26 19.50
N LYS A 33 1.58 -1.25 19.62
CA LYS A 33 0.55 -1.17 20.65
C LYS A 33 -0.44 -2.32 20.54
N SER A 34 -0.93 -2.64 19.34
CA SER A 34 -1.86 -3.75 19.12
C SER A 34 -1.25 -5.08 19.53
N LEU A 35 -0.01 -5.37 19.12
CA LEU A 35 0.71 -6.57 19.54
C LEU A 35 0.92 -6.60 21.06
N SER A 36 1.22 -5.46 21.68
CA SER A 36 1.36 -5.36 23.14
C SER A 36 0.04 -5.61 23.87
N ASP A 37 -1.07 -5.06 23.39
CA ASP A 37 -2.41 -5.24 23.98
C ASP A 37 -2.88 -6.72 23.84
N LEU A 38 -2.40 -7.43 22.81
CA LEU A 38 -2.57 -8.87 22.64
C LEU A 38 -1.61 -9.72 23.51
N GLY A 39 -0.60 -9.11 24.13
CA GLY A 39 0.45 -9.80 24.90
C GLY A 39 1.54 -10.46 24.04
N LEU A 40 1.66 -10.07 22.78
CA LEU A 40 2.56 -10.65 21.77
C LEU A 40 3.84 -9.82 21.54
N LEU A 41 3.90 -8.61 22.10
CA LEU A 41 5.08 -7.75 22.10
C LEU A 41 5.30 -7.16 23.49
N THR A 42 6.55 -7.11 23.92
CA THR A 42 6.95 -6.48 25.19
C THR A 42 7.82 -5.27 24.91
N GLY A 43 7.41 -4.10 25.42
CA GLY A 43 8.22 -2.89 25.46
C GLY A 43 9.05 -2.77 26.73
N THR A 44 9.75 -1.65 26.85
CA THR A 44 10.40 -1.17 28.08
C THR A 44 9.62 -0.01 28.67
N ASP A 45 10.03 0.48 29.85
CA ASP A 45 9.49 1.71 30.42
C ASP A 45 9.66 2.95 29.51
N ALA A 46 10.60 2.88 28.56
CA ALA A 46 10.88 3.94 27.57
C ALA A 46 10.17 3.72 26.21
N GLY A 47 9.30 2.71 26.09
CA GLY A 47 8.61 2.36 24.84
C GLY A 47 9.16 1.10 24.16
N PHE A 48 8.86 0.93 22.87
CA PHE A 48 9.14 -0.31 22.12
C PHE A 48 10.52 -0.35 21.43
N ASP A 49 11.29 0.74 21.50
CA ASP A 49 12.65 0.86 20.93
C ASP A 49 12.68 0.62 19.40
N LEU A 50 11.73 1.22 18.69
CA LEU A 50 11.43 0.91 17.28
C LEU A 50 12.47 1.43 16.28
N ASP A 51 13.13 2.55 16.58
CA ASP A 51 14.04 3.28 15.68
C ASP A 51 15.47 2.70 15.65
N ARG A 52 15.60 1.36 15.67
CA ARG A 52 16.88 0.68 15.53
C ARG A 52 16.72 -0.75 15.01
N PRO A 53 17.76 -1.33 14.37
CA PRO A 53 17.68 -2.71 13.89
C PRO A 53 17.53 -3.73 15.02
N SER A 54 16.70 -4.75 14.82
CA SER A 54 16.62 -5.89 15.75
C SER A 54 17.76 -6.87 15.50
N THR A 55 18.27 -7.49 16.57
CA THR A 55 19.17 -8.64 16.47
C THR A 55 18.38 -9.91 16.13
N ARG A 56 19.06 -10.92 15.59
CA ARG A 56 18.46 -12.22 15.27
C ARG A 56 17.87 -12.92 16.51
N GLY A 57 18.51 -12.76 17.68
CA GLY A 57 18.00 -13.26 18.95
C GLY A 57 16.70 -12.57 19.39
N GLU A 58 16.59 -11.26 19.17
CA GLU A 58 15.36 -10.50 19.43
C GLU A 58 14.23 -10.88 18.47
N ALA A 59 14.53 -11.08 17.19
CA ALA A 59 13.55 -11.56 16.22
C ALA A 59 13.04 -12.96 16.58
N ALA A 60 13.92 -13.86 17.05
CA ALA A 60 13.54 -15.17 17.55
C ALA A 60 12.60 -15.09 18.77
N ALA A 61 12.92 -14.25 19.76
CA ALA A 61 12.04 -14.06 20.91
C ALA A 61 10.69 -13.44 20.51
N MET A 62 10.70 -12.48 19.58
CA MET A 62 9.48 -11.86 19.05
C MET A 62 8.60 -12.88 18.32
N LEU A 63 9.19 -13.80 17.54
CA LEU A 63 8.45 -14.86 16.85
C LEU A 63 7.78 -15.84 17.84
N VAL A 64 8.47 -16.23 18.90
CA VAL A 64 7.88 -17.09 19.95
C VAL A 64 6.71 -16.38 20.64
N ARG A 65 6.85 -15.08 20.93
CA ARG A 65 5.79 -14.27 21.51
C ARG A 65 4.62 -14.11 20.54
N LEU A 66 4.87 -13.83 19.27
CA LEU A 66 3.86 -13.74 18.21
C LEU A 66 2.98 -14.99 18.15
N LEU A 67 3.57 -16.16 18.36
CA LEU A 67 2.86 -17.45 18.40
C LEU A 67 2.13 -17.72 19.73
N GLY A 68 2.23 -16.82 20.72
CA GLY A 68 1.68 -17.03 22.07
C GLY A 68 2.39 -18.14 22.84
N LYS A 69 3.67 -18.41 22.53
CA LYS A 69 4.43 -19.57 23.05
C LYS A 69 5.57 -19.24 23.99
N GLU A 70 5.60 -18.01 24.53
CA GLU A 70 6.64 -17.61 25.48
C GLU A 70 6.66 -18.48 26.74
N ALA A 71 5.51 -18.73 27.36
CA ALA A 71 5.43 -19.60 28.55
C ALA A 71 5.89 -21.04 28.24
N ASP A 72 5.46 -21.59 27.10
CA ASP A 72 5.83 -22.93 26.64
C ASP A 72 7.35 -23.03 26.39
N ALA A 73 7.95 -22.01 25.78
CA ALA A 73 9.40 -21.94 25.53
C ALA A 73 10.21 -21.86 26.83
N LEU A 74 9.78 -21.03 27.78
CA LEU A 74 10.43 -20.90 29.08
C LEU A 74 10.30 -22.18 29.93
N GLU A 75 9.16 -22.87 29.86
CA GLU A 75 8.96 -24.14 30.56
C GLU A 75 9.84 -25.25 29.96
N ALA A 76 9.83 -25.41 28.63
CA ALA A 76 10.64 -26.41 27.94
C ALA A 76 12.14 -26.25 28.21
N TRP A 77 12.61 -25.00 28.32
CA TRP A 77 14.01 -24.71 28.60
C TRP A 77 14.53 -25.33 29.90
N LYS A 78 13.68 -25.46 30.93
CA LYS A 78 14.06 -26.02 32.24
C LYS A 78 14.61 -27.45 32.16
N THR A 79 14.21 -28.20 31.14
CA THR A 79 14.68 -29.59 30.90
C THR A 79 15.61 -29.71 29.70
N ASP A 80 15.59 -28.74 28.79
CA ASP A 80 16.28 -28.82 27.51
C ASP A 80 17.71 -28.26 27.51
N GLU A 81 18.08 -27.48 28.53
CA GLU A 81 19.35 -26.75 28.58
C GLU A 81 20.58 -27.62 28.27
N ALA A 82 20.61 -28.86 28.77
CA ALA A 82 21.72 -29.79 28.57
C ALA A 82 21.86 -30.28 27.11
N SER A 83 20.82 -30.15 26.29
CA SER A 83 20.77 -30.58 24.88
C SER A 83 20.91 -29.43 23.89
N PHE A 84 21.12 -28.21 24.38
CA PHE A 84 21.18 -27.01 23.54
C PHE A 84 22.44 -27.01 22.66
N ALA A 85 22.25 -26.93 21.34
CA ALA A 85 23.30 -27.19 20.35
C ALA A 85 24.17 -25.97 19.99
N PHE A 86 23.70 -24.74 20.26
CA PHE A 86 24.41 -23.53 19.82
C PHE A 86 25.42 -23.05 20.86
N THR A 87 26.67 -22.84 20.42
CA THR A 87 27.79 -22.49 21.30
C THR A 87 28.03 -20.99 21.43
N ASP A 88 27.39 -20.16 20.61
CA ASP A 88 27.60 -18.71 20.49
C ASP A 88 26.53 -17.86 21.20
N MET A 89 25.91 -18.42 22.25
CA MET A 89 24.76 -17.85 22.93
C MET A 89 25.08 -17.31 24.34
N GLU A 90 26.35 -17.24 24.74
CA GLU A 90 26.76 -16.79 26.09
C GLU A 90 26.37 -15.31 26.32
N ASP A 91 26.71 -14.43 25.38
CA ASP A 91 26.38 -13.00 25.41
C ASP A 91 24.91 -12.68 25.05
N ALA A 92 24.11 -13.72 24.83
CA ALA A 92 22.68 -13.66 24.55
C ALA A 92 21.92 -14.78 25.28
N ALA A 93 22.35 -15.13 26.50
CA ALA A 93 21.80 -16.27 27.24
C ALA A 93 20.27 -16.21 27.44
N TRP A 94 19.72 -15.00 27.55
CA TRP A 94 18.28 -14.75 27.63
C TRP A 94 17.52 -15.25 26.40
N ALA A 95 18.15 -15.32 25.22
CA ALA A 95 17.53 -15.75 23.97
C ALA A 95 17.47 -17.29 23.85
N LYS A 96 18.24 -18.04 24.66
CA LYS A 96 18.34 -19.51 24.57
C LYS A 96 17.00 -20.24 24.65
N PRO A 97 16.08 -19.92 25.58
CA PRO A 97 14.78 -20.59 25.65
C PRO A 97 13.99 -20.47 24.33
N TYR A 98 13.98 -19.26 23.77
CA TYR A 98 13.24 -18.95 22.53
C TYR A 98 13.86 -19.63 21.32
N VAL A 99 15.18 -19.53 21.16
CA VAL A 99 15.92 -20.18 20.07
C VAL A 99 15.77 -21.70 20.14
N ASN A 100 15.90 -22.29 21.32
CA ASN A 100 15.71 -23.73 21.53
C ASN A 100 14.30 -24.16 21.08
N TRP A 101 13.27 -23.45 21.54
CA TRP A 101 11.90 -23.78 21.21
C TRP A 101 11.62 -23.67 19.71
N LEU A 102 12.06 -22.59 19.05
CA LEU A 102 11.86 -22.44 17.60
C LEU A 102 12.56 -23.52 16.79
N VAL A 103 13.81 -23.88 17.13
CA VAL A 103 14.55 -24.90 16.39
C VAL A 103 13.91 -26.28 16.56
N LYS A 104 13.49 -26.64 17.78
CA LYS A 104 12.78 -27.91 18.02
C LYS A 104 11.45 -28.01 17.28
N ASN A 105 10.79 -26.88 17.03
CA ASN A 105 9.53 -26.82 16.29
C ASN A 105 9.72 -26.54 14.78
N GLY A 106 10.96 -26.51 14.28
CA GLY A 106 11.25 -26.29 12.86
C GLY A 106 10.95 -24.86 12.36
N LEU A 107 10.81 -23.90 13.27
CA LEU A 107 10.48 -22.51 12.98
C LEU A 107 11.73 -21.63 12.81
N ALA A 108 12.87 -22.05 13.34
CA ALA A 108 14.17 -21.42 13.14
C ALA A 108 15.26 -22.47 12.83
N ALA A 109 16.37 -22.00 12.28
CA ALA A 109 17.58 -22.78 12.07
C ALA A 109 18.81 -21.93 12.43
N GLY A 110 19.92 -22.57 12.79
CA GLY A 110 21.20 -21.89 12.95
C GLY A 110 21.78 -21.43 11.61
N VAL A 111 22.76 -20.53 11.65
CA VAL A 111 23.59 -20.21 10.47
C VAL A 111 24.58 -21.34 10.16
N THR A 112 24.89 -22.15 11.18
CA THR A 112 25.54 -23.47 11.06
C THR A 112 24.86 -24.45 12.02
N GLU A 113 25.32 -25.70 12.07
CA GLU A 113 24.83 -26.70 13.04
C GLU A 113 25.05 -26.28 14.51
N THR A 114 26.07 -25.46 14.79
CA THR A 114 26.46 -25.08 16.16
C THR A 114 26.48 -23.57 16.42
N THR A 115 26.07 -22.76 15.45
CA THR A 115 26.08 -21.29 15.54
C THR A 115 24.72 -20.72 15.17
N PHE A 116 24.15 -19.88 16.04
CA PHE A 116 22.87 -19.20 15.78
C PHE A 116 23.03 -17.76 15.30
N ALA A 117 24.11 -17.09 15.69
CA ALA A 117 24.42 -15.68 15.51
C ALA A 117 23.38 -14.74 16.16
N PRO A 118 23.15 -14.83 17.47
CA PRO A 118 22.05 -14.12 18.14
C PRO A 118 22.21 -12.60 18.16
N ARG A 119 23.44 -12.09 18.04
CA ARG A 119 23.77 -10.66 18.10
C ARG A 119 23.83 -10.00 16.73
N ASP A 120 23.85 -10.80 15.66
CA ASP A 120 23.86 -10.28 14.30
C ASP A 120 22.52 -9.59 14.02
N THR A 121 22.56 -8.55 13.20
CA THR A 121 21.36 -7.85 12.73
C THR A 121 20.45 -8.82 12.00
N CYS A 122 19.16 -8.83 12.37
CA CYS A 122 18.14 -9.57 11.66
C CYS A 122 17.83 -8.83 10.35
N SER A 123 18.03 -9.49 9.21
CA SER A 123 17.62 -8.91 7.91
C SER A 123 16.13 -9.12 7.65
N ALA A 124 15.56 -8.31 6.75
CA ALA A 124 14.19 -8.48 6.26
C ALA A 124 13.93 -9.92 5.76
N GLN A 125 14.89 -10.50 5.04
CA GLN A 125 14.81 -11.89 4.54
C GLN A 125 14.74 -12.93 5.66
N MET A 126 15.48 -12.74 6.76
CA MET A 126 15.41 -13.61 7.93
C MET A 126 14.04 -13.49 8.61
N ALA A 127 13.54 -12.26 8.78
CA ALA A 127 12.22 -11.99 9.35
C ALA A 127 11.10 -12.62 8.50
N ALA A 128 11.13 -12.43 7.18
CA ALA A 128 10.19 -13.03 6.24
C ALA A 128 10.18 -14.57 6.35
N THR A 129 11.36 -15.19 6.41
CA THR A 129 11.49 -16.66 6.56
C THR A 129 10.85 -17.15 7.86
N PHE A 130 11.10 -16.46 8.98
CA PHE A 130 10.51 -16.76 10.28
C PHE A 130 8.98 -16.67 10.27
N LEU A 131 8.44 -15.60 9.70
CA LEU A 131 6.99 -15.36 9.65
C LEU A 131 6.27 -16.32 8.70
N LEU A 132 6.88 -16.65 7.55
CA LEU A 132 6.37 -17.68 6.64
C LEU A 132 6.30 -19.05 7.32
N ARG A 133 7.31 -19.42 8.12
CA ARG A 133 7.29 -20.65 8.92
C ARG A 133 6.21 -20.63 10.01
N ALA A 134 5.98 -19.48 10.65
CA ALA A 134 4.86 -19.32 11.59
C ALA A 134 3.49 -19.52 10.93
N LEU A 135 3.35 -19.19 9.64
CA LEU A 135 2.16 -19.49 8.83
C LEU A 135 2.10 -20.94 8.35
N GLY A 136 3.10 -21.76 8.65
CA GLY A 136 3.15 -23.18 8.29
C GLY A 136 3.78 -23.47 6.91
N TYR A 137 4.36 -22.47 6.25
CA TYR A 137 5.11 -22.69 5.01
C TYR A 137 6.50 -23.24 5.29
N SER A 138 7.00 -24.10 4.42
CA SER A 138 8.29 -24.77 4.58
C SER A 138 9.32 -24.27 3.57
N ASP A 139 10.55 -24.03 4.05
CA ASP A 139 11.73 -23.75 3.22
C ASP A 139 12.73 -24.90 3.17
N ALA A 140 12.32 -26.10 3.61
CA ALA A 140 13.11 -27.32 3.45
C ALA A 140 13.19 -27.75 1.97
N GLU A 141 14.08 -28.69 1.65
CA GLU A 141 14.16 -29.26 0.30
C GLU A 141 12.81 -29.83 -0.14
N GLY A 142 12.30 -29.34 -1.29
CA GLY A 142 10.96 -29.67 -1.78
C GLY A 142 9.80 -28.95 -1.09
N GLY A 143 10.08 -27.93 -0.27
CA GLY A 143 9.10 -27.08 0.40
C GLY A 143 8.42 -26.06 -0.51
N ASP A 144 7.71 -25.11 0.11
CA ASP A 144 6.93 -24.08 -0.57
C ASP A 144 7.82 -22.94 -1.12
N PHE A 145 8.95 -22.67 -0.46
CA PHE A 145 9.89 -21.63 -0.84
C PHE A 145 11.34 -22.04 -0.51
N SER A 146 12.31 -21.18 -0.84
CA SER A 146 13.70 -21.30 -0.39
C SER A 146 14.10 -20.01 0.31
N TYR A 147 15.20 -20.03 1.08
CA TYR A 147 15.72 -18.80 1.68
C TYR A 147 15.89 -17.67 0.64
N PHE A 148 16.42 -17.98 -0.55
CA PHE A 148 16.61 -17.00 -1.64
C PHE A 148 15.32 -16.42 -2.21
N THR A 149 14.20 -17.13 -2.10
CA THR A 149 12.88 -16.69 -2.60
C THR A 149 11.95 -16.25 -1.46
N ALA A 150 12.44 -16.14 -0.22
CA ALA A 150 11.62 -15.84 0.94
C ALA A 150 10.92 -14.48 0.83
N MET A 151 11.61 -13.44 0.35
CA MET A 151 11.01 -12.10 0.21
C MET A 151 9.90 -12.07 -0.85
N SER A 152 10.12 -12.67 -2.03
CA SER A 152 9.10 -12.72 -3.07
C SER A 152 7.89 -13.56 -2.65
N PHE A 153 8.13 -14.69 -1.98
CA PHE A 153 7.05 -15.52 -1.45
C PHE A 153 6.31 -14.85 -0.30
N ALA A 154 7.01 -14.13 0.59
CA ALA A 154 6.38 -13.35 1.65
C ALA A 154 5.49 -12.23 1.10
N ARG A 155 5.91 -11.56 0.03
CA ARG A 155 5.06 -10.61 -0.72
C ARG A 155 3.82 -11.29 -1.31
N GLU A 156 4.00 -12.46 -1.94
CA GLU A 156 2.88 -13.25 -2.48
C GLU A 156 1.86 -13.63 -1.39
N LYS A 157 2.34 -13.95 -0.18
CA LYS A 157 1.48 -14.31 0.96
C LYS A 157 0.99 -13.12 1.79
N GLY A 158 1.31 -11.89 1.38
CA GLY A 158 0.89 -10.66 2.07
C GLY A 158 1.59 -10.42 3.41
N VAL A 159 2.70 -11.10 3.70
CA VAL A 159 3.51 -10.90 4.92
C VAL A 159 4.38 -9.64 4.79
N VAL A 160 4.87 -9.38 3.58
CA VAL A 160 5.72 -8.22 3.25
C VAL A 160 4.97 -7.36 2.26
N ASP A 161 4.92 -6.06 2.54
CA ASP A 161 4.37 -5.04 1.65
C ASP A 161 5.34 -3.83 1.57
N LEU A 162 4.96 -2.81 0.80
CA LEU A 162 5.80 -1.62 0.59
C LEU A 162 5.90 -0.71 1.82
N ALA A 163 4.93 -0.79 2.74
CA ALA A 163 4.96 -0.03 3.98
C ALA A 163 5.86 -0.71 5.01
N ASN A 164 5.64 -2.00 5.23
CA ASN A 164 6.13 -2.71 6.40
C ASN A 164 7.59 -3.18 6.27
N CYS A 165 8.25 -2.97 5.13
CA CYS A 165 9.59 -3.49 4.90
C CYS A 165 10.45 -2.58 4.00
N ASN A 166 11.55 -2.09 4.57
CA ASN A 166 12.69 -1.53 3.84
C ASN A 166 13.87 -2.51 3.86
N GLU A 167 14.20 -3.13 2.72
CA GLU A 167 15.28 -4.12 2.66
C GLU A 167 16.69 -3.52 2.84
N LYS A 168 16.86 -2.22 2.54
CA LYS A 168 18.15 -1.52 2.66
C LYS A 168 18.40 -1.00 4.08
N ASP A 169 17.34 -0.56 4.76
CA ASP A 169 17.38 -0.09 6.15
C ASP A 169 16.26 -0.73 6.97
N PHE A 170 16.43 -2.01 7.30
CA PHE A 170 15.44 -2.79 8.03
C PHE A 170 15.55 -2.56 9.55
N GLN A 171 14.60 -1.79 10.07
CA GLN A 171 14.54 -1.42 11.49
C GLN A 171 13.52 -2.29 12.28
N ARG A 172 13.47 -2.12 13.60
CA ARG A 172 12.60 -2.92 14.49
C ARG A 172 11.12 -2.60 14.28
N ASP A 173 10.79 -1.35 13.98
CA ASP A 173 9.48 -0.91 13.50
C ASP A 173 8.93 -1.79 12.34
N HIS A 174 9.75 -2.08 11.32
CA HIS A 174 9.42 -2.90 10.16
C HIS A 174 9.19 -4.36 10.59
N LEU A 175 10.06 -4.91 11.45
CA LEU A 175 9.85 -6.25 12.00
C LEU A 175 8.52 -6.35 12.77
N VAL A 176 8.20 -5.35 13.58
CA VAL A 176 6.94 -5.25 14.33
C VAL A 176 5.74 -5.14 13.38
N ALA A 177 5.85 -4.31 12.35
CA ALA A 177 4.83 -4.16 11.32
C ALA A 177 4.59 -5.46 10.54
N MET A 178 5.64 -6.18 10.16
CA MET A 178 5.56 -7.50 9.52
C MET A 178 4.92 -8.53 10.46
N CYS A 179 5.24 -8.52 11.76
CA CYS A 179 4.62 -9.42 12.75
C CYS A 179 3.11 -9.16 12.86
N TYR A 180 2.69 -7.89 12.97
CA TYR A 180 1.28 -7.50 13.00
C TYR A 180 0.56 -7.88 11.71
N THR A 181 1.17 -7.62 10.55
CA THR A 181 0.64 -8.00 9.24
C THR A 181 0.46 -9.52 9.13
N THR A 182 1.44 -10.30 9.61
CA THR A 182 1.37 -11.76 9.62
C THR A 182 0.19 -12.30 10.42
N LEU A 183 -0.25 -11.60 11.48
CA LEU A 183 -1.45 -11.99 12.24
C LEU A 183 -2.73 -11.93 11.39
N ALA A 184 -2.77 -11.09 10.36
CA ALA A 184 -3.89 -10.96 9.43
C ALA A 184 -3.80 -11.92 8.23
N CYS A 185 -2.63 -12.50 7.97
CA CYS A 185 -2.42 -13.43 6.87
C CYS A 185 -3.08 -14.79 7.13
N GLN A 186 -3.63 -15.39 6.08
CA GLN A 186 -4.14 -16.76 6.12
C GLN A 186 -2.96 -17.76 6.28
N PRO A 187 -2.95 -18.57 7.35
CA PRO A 187 -1.98 -19.66 7.49
C PRO A 187 -2.28 -20.78 6.50
N LYS A 188 -1.27 -21.61 6.21
CA LYS A 188 -1.37 -22.77 5.31
C LYS A 188 -2.43 -23.79 5.76
N SER A 189 -2.78 -23.80 7.04
CA SER A 189 -3.84 -24.64 7.62
C SER A 189 -5.27 -24.22 7.24
N GLY A 190 -5.46 -23.04 6.63
CA GLY A 190 -6.71 -22.62 6.01
C GLY A 190 -7.66 -21.79 6.87
N GLU A 191 -7.27 -21.44 8.10
CA GLU A 191 -8.00 -20.46 8.92
C GLU A 191 -8.07 -19.09 8.21
N ALA A 192 -9.00 -18.22 8.63
CA ALA A 192 -9.16 -16.91 8.01
C ALA A 192 -7.91 -16.02 8.16
N ASP A 193 -7.26 -16.11 9.33
CA ASP A 193 -6.04 -15.40 9.68
C ASP A 193 -5.31 -16.09 10.84
N LEU A 194 -4.02 -15.81 11.00
CA LEU A 194 -3.18 -16.40 12.04
C LEU A 194 -3.68 -16.04 13.44
N LEU A 195 -4.17 -14.82 13.69
CA LEU A 195 -4.68 -14.45 15.01
C LEU A 195 -5.90 -15.31 15.42
N SER A 196 -6.83 -15.55 14.49
CA SER A 196 -7.98 -16.42 14.69
C SER A 196 -7.56 -17.86 14.99
N LYS A 197 -6.51 -18.33 14.31
CA LYS A 197 -5.88 -19.62 14.63
C LYS A 197 -5.33 -19.63 16.07
N LEU A 198 -4.52 -18.64 16.45
CA LEU A 198 -3.90 -18.58 17.76
C LEU A 198 -4.92 -18.48 18.90
N VAL A 199 -6.03 -17.77 18.69
CA VAL A 199 -7.15 -17.73 19.65
C VAL A 199 -7.83 -19.09 19.75
N THR A 200 -8.07 -19.76 18.62
CA THR A 200 -8.67 -21.11 18.58
C THR A 200 -7.79 -22.14 19.28
N ASP A 201 -6.46 -22.04 19.09
CA ASP A 201 -5.47 -22.92 19.70
C ASP A 201 -5.21 -22.58 21.19
N GLY A 202 -5.85 -21.53 21.72
CA GLY A 202 -5.67 -21.07 23.10
C GLY A 202 -4.33 -20.41 23.39
N ALA A 203 -3.54 -20.11 22.36
CA ALA A 203 -2.26 -19.40 22.49
C ALA A 203 -2.45 -17.89 22.72
N VAL A 204 -3.58 -17.33 22.28
CA VAL A 204 -4.02 -15.95 22.56
C VAL A 204 -5.38 -15.98 23.23
N ALA A 205 -5.59 -15.11 24.22
CA ALA A 205 -6.85 -15.04 24.95
C ALA A 205 -7.98 -14.43 24.08
N ASP A 206 -9.17 -15.04 24.10
CA ASP A 206 -10.38 -14.51 23.44
C ASP A 206 -11.04 -13.38 24.25
N ASN A 207 -10.35 -12.24 24.32
CA ASN A 207 -10.79 -11.03 25.02
C ASN A 207 -11.18 -9.90 24.03
N ASP A 208 -11.61 -8.76 24.56
CA ASP A 208 -12.06 -7.63 23.76
C ASP A 208 -10.97 -7.09 22.81
N ALA A 209 -9.70 -7.11 23.20
CA ALA A 209 -8.60 -6.71 22.34
C ALA A 209 -8.46 -7.66 21.14
N SER A 210 -8.40 -8.97 21.38
CA SER A 210 -8.34 -9.98 20.31
C SER A 210 -9.55 -9.96 19.39
N LYS A 211 -10.75 -9.69 19.93
CA LYS A 211 -11.99 -9.57 19.14
C LYS A 211 -11.97 -8.35 18.25
N SER A 212 -11.52 -7.21 18.79
CA SER A 212 -11.43 -5.95 18.04
C SER A 212 -10.44 -6.07 16.88
N VAL A 213 -9.25 -6.66 17.11
CA VAL A 213 -8.25 -6.87 16.05
C VAL A 213 -8.74 -7.87 14.99
N ARG A 214 -9.34 -9.00 15.41
CA ARG A 214 -9.91 -9.96 14.44
C ARG A 214 -11.06 -9.36 13.62
N GLN A 215 -11.87 -8.49 14.23
CA GLN A 215 -12.93 -7.76 13.53
C GLN A 215 -12.34 -6.79 12.50
N LEU A 216 -11.32 -6.02 12.88
CA LEU A 216 -10.57 -5.17 11.96
C LEU A 216 -10.02 -5.96 10.77
N PHE A 217 -9.41 -7.12 11.02
CA PHE A 217 -8.88 -7.99 9.96
C PHE A 217 -9.99 -8.51 9.04
N ALA A 218 -11.13 -8.90 9.59
CA ALA A 218 -12.29 -9.33 8.81
C ALA A 218 -12.84 -8.20 7.93
N ASP A 219 -13.06 -7.03 8.51
CA ASP A 219 -13.58 -5.87 7.77
C ASP A 219 -12.59 -5.40 6.70
N TYR A 220 -11.29 -5.47 6.97
CA TYR A 220 -10.25 -5.13 6.00
C TYR A 220 -10.17 -6.12 4.83
N ARG A 221 -10.35 -7.43 5.09
CA ARG A 221 -10.47 -8.42 4.02
C ARG A 221 -11.72 -8.19 3.16
N ASP A 222 -12.85 -7.85 3.78
CA ASP A 222 -14.09 -7.57 3.05
C ASP A 222 -13.93 -6.34 2.15
N LEU A 223 -13.31 -5.27 2.66
CA LEU A 223 -12.93 -4.08 1.88
C LEU A 223 -12.03 -4.47 0.70
N SER A 224 -11.00 -5.26 0.95
CA SER A 224 -10.05 -5.71 -0.08
C SER A 224 -10.71 -6.58 -1.15
N ALA A 225 -11.68 -7.42 -0.77
CA ALA A 225 -12.43 -8.25 -1.70
C ALA A 225 -13.31 -7.40 -2.63
N ALA A 226 -13.96 -6.35 -2.11
CA ALA A 226 -14.72 -5.40 -2.94
C ALA A 226 -13.84 -4.68 -3.96
N GLY A 227 -12.61 -4.30 -3.59
CA GLY A 227 -11.63 -3.77 -4.54
C GLY A 227 -11.22 -4.76 -5.63
N THR A 228 -11.31 -6.07 -5.39
CA THR A 228 -10.97 -7.10 -6.37
C THR A 228 -11.99 -7.17 -7.51
N GLU A 229 -13.28 -6.94 -7.25
CA GLU A 229 -14.32 -6.94 -8.29
C GLU A 229 -14.11 -5.81 -9.32
N LEU A 230 -13.73 -4.60 -8.88
CA LEU A 230 -13.26 -3.55 -9.80
C LEU A 230 -12.07 -4.02 -10.63
N SER A 231 -11.16 -4.73 -9.97
CA SER A 231 -9.88 -5.11 -10.54
C SER A 231 -9.99 -6.24 -11.57
N ASP A 232 -11.15 -6.88 -11.71
CA ASP A 232 -11.41 -7.93 -12.70
C ASP A 232 -12.28 -7.46 -13.88
N THR A 233 -12.87 -6.26 -13.80
CA THR A 233 -13.62 -5.69 -14.93
C THR A 233 -12.68 -5.17 -16.02
N THR A 234 -13.10 -5.27 -17.27
CA THR A 234 -12.44 -4.64 -18.43
C THR A 234 -13.08 -3.30 -18.80
N ALA A 235 -14.19 -2.92 -18.15
CA ALA A 235 -14.89 -1.70 -18.45
C ALA A 235 -15.48 -1.04 -17.20
N VAL A 236 -15.35 0.28 -17.11
CA VAL A 236 -15.89 1.10 -16.02
C VAL A 236 -16.39 2.44 -16.55
N ALA A 237 -17.48 2.94 -15.98
CA ALA A 237 -17.88 4.34 -16.12
C ALA A 237 -18.08 4.94 -14.73
N ALA A 238 -17.59 6.17 -14.52
CA ALA A 238 -17.62 6.85 -13.25
C ALA A 238 -17.73 8.36 -13.44
N LYS A 239 -18.26 9.05 -12.44
CA LYS A 239 -18.15 10.49 -12.30
C LYS A 239 -17.08 10.78 -11.24
N LEU A 240 -16.10 11.59 -11.61
CA LEU A 240 -14.99 11.99 -10.76
C LEU A 240 -15.12 13.48 -10.43
N ASN A 241 -15.12 13.81 -9.15
CA ASN A 241 -14.91 15.16 -8.65
C ASN A 241 -13.60 15.22 -7.89
N LEU A 242 -12.75 16.20 -8.20
CA LEU A 242 -11.53 16.48 -7.47
C LEU A 242 -11.56 17.94 -7.03
N ASP A 243 -11.29 18.18 -5.75
CA ASP A 243 -11.09 19.49 -5.17
C ASP A 243 -9.73 19.48 -4.48
N MET A 244 -8.81 20.29 -4.99
CA MET A 244 -7.48 20.47 -4.43
C MET A 244 -7.33 21.92 -4.00
N GLY A 245 -7.25 22.14 -2.68
CA GLY A 245 -6.87 23.42 -2.10
C GLY A 245 -5.37 23.46 -1.82
N ILE A 246 -4.70 24.53 -2.24
CA ILE A 246 -3.31 24.82 -1.91
C ILE A 246 -3.29 26.15 -1.15
N THR A 247 -2.69 26.14 0.04
CA THR A 247 -2.46 27.35 0.84
C THR A 247 -0.96 27.56 0.98
N VAL A 248 -0.46 28.74 0.60
CA VAL A 248 0.95 29.15 0.76
C VAL A 248 0.98 30.44 1.56
N ASP A 249 1.57 30.45 2.75
CA ASP A 249 1.67 31.63 3.64
C ASP A 249 0.34 32.40 3.85
N GLY A 250 -0.78 31.69 3.78
CA GLY A 250 -2.13 32.23 3.95
C GLY A 250 -2.83 32.66 2.65
N GLU A 251 -2.14 32.71 1.52
CA GLU A 251 -2.73 32.84 0.19
C GLU A 251 -3.29 31.50 -0.29
N LYS A 252 -4.46 31.51 -0.93
CA LYS A 252 -5.18 30.30 -1.31
C LYS A 252 -5.40 30.23 -2.81
N MET A 253 -5.02 29.09 -3.37
CA MET A 253 -5.38 28.64 -4.70
C MET A 253 -6.21 27.36 -4.57
N SER A 254 -7.18 27.15 -5.46
CA SER A 254 -7.82 25.86 -5.59
C SER A 254 -7.94 25.42 -7.04
N LEU A 255 -7.88 24.11 -7.21
CA LEU A 255 -8.04 23.39 -8.46
C LEU A 255 -9.21 22.41 -8.29
N GLY A 256 -10.27 22.63 -9.03
CA GLY A 256 -11.40 21.72 -9.15
C GLY A 256 -11.35 20.95 -10.46
N MET A 257 -11.78 19.69 -10.46
CA MET A 257 -12.10 18.93 -11.67
C MET A 257 -13.46 18.26 -11.48
N ASP A 258 -14.30 18.31 -12.50
CA ASP A 258 -15.54 17.52 -12.61
C ASP A 258 -15.46 16.80 -13.94
N GLN A 259 -15.40 15.47 -13.92
CA GLN A 259 -15.15 14.63 -15.08
C GLN A 259 -16.14 13.46 -15.11
N ASP A 260 -16.81 13.27 -16.25
CA ASP A 260 -17.46 12.02 -16.60
C ASP A 260 -16.46 11.14 -17.35
N ILE A 261 -16.19 9.97 -16.81
CA ILE A 261 -15.18 9.04 -17.33
C ILE A 261 -15.85 7.74 -17.74
N ALA A 262 -15.51 7.24 -18.92
CA ALA A 262 -15.83 5.89 -19.35
C ALA A 262 -14.62 5.28 -20.04
N ALA A 263 -14.29 4.05 -19.67
CA ALA A 263 -13.19 3.30 -20.24
C ALA A 263 -13.59 1.85 -20.50
N ILE A 264 -13.18 1.32 -21.65
CA ILE A 264 -13.21 -0.09 -22.01
C ILE A 264 -11.80 -0.44 -22.42
N VAL A 265 -11.22 -1.42 -21.75
CA VAL A 265 -9.82 -1.79 -21.90
C VAL A 265 -9.71 -3.24 -22.32
N ASP A 266 -9.07 -3.46 -23.47
CA ASP A 266 -8.62 -4.79 -23.86
C ASP A 266 -7.15 -4.96 -23.47
N LEU A 267 -6.89 -5.94 -22.62
CA LEU A 267 -5.58 -6.22 -22.06
C LEU A 267 -4.72 -7.11 -22.95
N GLU A 268 -5.32 -7.74 -23.96
CA GLU A 268 -4.60 -8.49 -24.98
C GLU A 268 -4.37 -7.64 -26.24
N ALA A 269 -5.03 -6.47 -26.34
CA ALA A 269 -4.89 -5.50 -27.41
C ALA A 269 -5.06 -4.06 -26.89
N MET A 270 -4.01 -3.48 -26.29
CA MET A 270 -4.10 -2.14 -25.66
C MET A 270 -4.37 -1.00 -26.67
N ASP A 271 -4.05 -1.21 -27.94
CA ASP A 271 -4.42 -0.25 -29.00
C ASP A 271 -5.93 -0.20 -29.27
N ASP A 272 -6.68 -1.26 -28.91
CA ASP A 272 -8.14 -1.37 -29.08
C ASP A 272 -8.92 -0.76 -27.89
N MET A 273 -8.21 -0.21 -26.91
CA MET A 273 -8.85 0.47 -25.79
C MET A 273 -9.68 1.67 -26.25
N GLN A 274 -10.76 1.92 -25.51
CA GLN A 274 -11.64 3.06 -25.71
C GLN A 274 -11.75 3.83 -24.40
N MET A 275 -11.58 5.15 -24.46
CA MET A 275 -11.72 6.02 -23.30
C MET A 275 -12.38 7.35 -23.70
N SER A 276 -13.20 7.87 -22.79
CA SER A 276 -13.69 9.25 -22.81
C SER A 276 -13.56 9.83 -21.41
N MET A 277 -12.98 11.02 -21.30
CA MET A 277 -13.02 11.88 -20.12
C MET A 277 -13.56 13.22 -20.57
N VAL A 278 -14.75 13.59 -20.09
CA VAL A 278 -15.44 14.80 -20.53
C VAL A 278 -15.85 15.58 -19.30
N GLY A 279 -15.49 16.85 -19.26
CA GLY A 279 -15.85 17.67 -18.13
C GLY A 279 -15.23 19.05 -18.14
N SER A 280 -14.80 19.48 -16.96
CA SER A 280 -14.14 20.76 -16.80
C SER A 280 -13.08 20.72 -15.71
N MET A 281 -12.13 21.64 -15.84
CA MET A 281 -11.18 22.01 -14.82
C MET A 281 -11.48 23.44 -14.38
N THR A 282 -11.44 23.70 -13.08
CA THR A 282 -11.63 25.03 -12.51
C THR A 282 -10.39 25.40 -11.72
N ILE A 283 -9.82 26.56 -11.99
CA ILE A 283 -8.74 27.15 -11.21
C ILE A 283 -9.30 28.39 -10.53
N GLN A 284 -9.11 28.50 -9.23
CA GLN A 284 -9.46 29.68 -8.45
C GLN A 284 -8.22 30.22 -7.75
N ASP A 285 -7.97 31.51 -7.93
CA ASP A 285 -6.92 32.27 -7.25
C ASP A 285 -7.55 33.50 -6.60
N GLY A 286 -7.67 33.50 -5.27
CA GLY A 286 -8.41 34.52 -4.55
C GLY A 286 -9.87 34.64 -4.99
N SER A 287 -10.23 35.77 -5.63
CA SER A 287 -11.57 36.02 -6.18
C SER A 287 -11.72 35.65 -7.67
N ASP A 288 -10.61 35.41 -8.36
CA ASP A 288 -10.62 35.11 -9.78
C ASP A 288 -10.87 33.60 -9.98
N VAL A 289 -11.89 33.28 -10.75
CA VAL A 289 -12.29 31.88 -11.05
C VAL A 289 -12.29 31.70 -12.56
N MET A 290 -11.54 30.71 -13.02
CA MET A 290 -11.48 30.28 -14.41
C MET A 290 -11.95 28.84 -14.48
N THR A 291 -12.96 28.57 -15.32
CA THR A 291 -13.40 27.20 -15.62
C THR A 291 -13.18 26.93 -17.09
N VAL A 292 -12.37 25.92 -17.38
CA VAL A 292 -12.01 25.49 -18.73
C VAL A 292 -12.66 24.13 -18.98
N PRO A 293 -13.57 24.01 -19.97
CA PRO A 293 -14.06 22.71 -20.39
C PRO A 293 -12.93 21.92 -21.06
N ASN A 294 -12.82 20.65 -20.74
CA ASN A 294 -11.84 19.74 -21.31
C ASN A 294 -12.50 18.43 -21.71
N GLU A 295 -12.14 17.95 -22.88
CA GLU A 295 -12.57 16.65 -23.38
C GLU A 295 -11.36 15.89 -23.90
N ILE A 296 -11.19 14.67 -23.43
CA ILE A 296 -10.13 13.75 -23.83
C ILE A 296 -10.78 12.46 -24.28
N TYR A 297 -10.41 11.98 -25.45
CA TYR A 297 -10.87 10.71 -25.99
C TYR A 297 -9.66 9.88 -26.42
N TYR A 298 -9.73 8.57 -26.24
CA TYR A 298 -8.74 7.63 -26.77
C TYR A 298 -9.45 6.52 -27.52
N ARG A 299 -8.97 6.22 -28.72
CA ARG A 299 -9.45 5.12 -29.55
C ARG A 299 -8.46 4.80 -30.66
N ASP A 300 -8.30 3.52 -30.96
CA ASP A 300 -7.53 3.03 -32.11
C ASP A 300 -6.08 3.58 -32.15
N GLY A 301 -5.39 3.65 -31.00
CA GLY A 301 -4.02 4.18 -30.90
C GLY A 301 -3.88 5.71 -30.89
N VAL A 302 -5.00 6.46 -30.93
CA VAL A 302 -5.00 7.91 -31.07
C VAL A 302 -5.64 8.58 -29.87
N MET A 303 -4.95 9.58 -29.32
CA MET A 303 -5.50 10.48 -28.31
C MET A 303 -6.05 11.73 -29.00
N TYR A 304 -7.26 12.13 -28.61
CA TYR A 304 -7.96 13.32 -29.08
C TYR A 304 -8.23 14.22 -27.89
N MET A 305 -7.93 15.51 -28.02
CA MET A 305 -8.12 16.51 -26.96
C MET A 305 -8.87 17.70 -27.54
N ASN A 306 -9.89 18.16 -26.82
CA ASN A 306 -10.61 19.38 -27.11
C ASN A 306 -10.61 20.25 -25.86
N SER A 307 -9.94 21.39 -25.96
CA SER A 307 -9.93 22.41 -24.91
C SER A 307 -10.38 23.73 -25.52
N GLU A 308 -11.52 24.25 -25.08
CA GLU A 308 -12.13 25.50 -25.59
C GLU A 308 -12.24 25.56 -27.13
N GLY A 309 -12.50 24.42 -27.79
CA GLY A 309 -12.62 24.32 -29.24
C GLY A 309 -11.30 24.10 -29.99
N SER A 310 -10.16 24.11 -29.28
CA SER A 310 -8.87 23.70 -29.82
C SER A 310 -8.82 22.17 -29.88
N LYS A 311 -9.08 21.62 -31.07
CA LYS A 311 -9.17 20.18 -31.32
C LYS A 311 -7.86 19.63 -31.86
N MET A 312 -7.18 18.83 -31.05
CA MET A 312 -5.86 18.30 -31.34
C MET A 312 -5.85 16.78 -31.19
N LYS A 313 -5.09 16.08 -32.03
CA LYS A 313 -4.84 14.65 -31.89
C LYS A 313 -3.36 14.33 -31.99
N PHE A 314 -2.97 13.19 -31.46
CA PHE A 314 -1.65 12.62 -31.66
C PHE A 314 -1.67 11.10 -31.47
N GLN A 315 -0.76 10.42 -32.17
CA GLN A 315 -0.48 9.00 -31.96
C GLN A 315 0.12 8.82 -30.57
N SER A 316 -0.48 7.92 -29.78
CA SER A 316 0.00 7.59 -28.45
C SER A 316 0.10 6.08 -28.35
N SER A 317 1.33 5.57 -28.27
CA SER A 317 1.58 4.20 -27.85
C SER A 317 1.22 4.12 -26.37
N VAL A 318 0.16 3.40 -26.04
CA VAL A 318 -0.20 3.12 -24.64
C VAL A 318 0.93 2.34 -23.97
N ASP A 319 1.58 1.44 -24.69
CA ASP A 319 2.72 0.68 -24.20
C ASP A 319 3.85 1.63 -23.80
N ASP A 320 4.19 2.62 -24.64
CA ASP A 320 5.24 3.61 -24.33
C ASP A 320 4.79 4.54 -23.19
N ALA A 321 3.52 4.92 -23.14
CA ALA A 321 2.97 5.75 -22.07
C ALA A 321 2.96 5.01 -20.73
N MET A 322 2.65 3.71 -20.72
CA MET A 322 2.72 2.83 -19.54
C MET A 322 4.17 2.51 -19.15
N GLU A 323 5.06 2.34 -20.13
CA GLU A 323 6.50 2.17 -19.92
C GLU A 323 7.21 3.45 -19.49
N GLN A 324 6.70 4.64 -19.83
CA GLN A 324 7.19 5.95 -19.34
C GLN A 324 6.55 6.35 -18.03
N ALA A 325 5.28 6.00 -17.82
CA ALA A 325 4.60 6.09 -16.54
C ALA A 325 5.06 4.98 -15.57
N GLN A 326 6.38 4.69 -15.51
CA GLN A 326 7.03 3.80 -14.52
C GLN A 326 6.78 4.22 -13.06
N LEU A 327 5.82 5.11 -12.80
CA LEU A 327 5.17 5.26 -11.51
C LEU A 327 4.44 3.97 -11.16
N PHE A 328 5.21 3.08 -10.54
CA PHE A 328 4.79 1.92 -9.79
C PHE A 328 4.07 0.87 -10.62
N THR A 329 4.60 -0.35 -10.55
CA THR A 329 3.87 -1.46 -11.15
C THR A 329 2.52 -1.52 -10.46
N VAL A 330 1.46 -1.58 -11.23
CA VAL A 330 0.10 -1.78 -10.71
C VAL A 330 0.05 -3.00 -9.80
N GLN A 331 0.98 -3.95 -9.98
CA GLN A 331 1.22 -5.09 -9.12
C GLN A 331 1.59 -4.69 -7.68
N ASP A 332 2.30 -3.59 -7.47
CA ASP A 332 2.68 -3.06 -6.16
C ASP A 332 1.50 -2.36 -5.46
N ALA A 333 0.72 -1.54 -6.18
CA ALA A 333 -0.51 -0.93 -5.65
C ALA A 333 -1.61 -1.97 -5.36
N ALA A 334 -1.72 -2.97 -6.22
CA ALA A 334 -2.60 -4.13 -6.11
C ALA A 334 -2.29 -5.09 -4.95
N ASN A 335 -1.04 -5.10 -4.52
CA ASN A 335 -0.54 -5.90 -3.40
C ASN A 335 -0.32 -5.03 -2.15
N SER A 336 -0.67 -3.74 -2.21
CA SER A 336 -0.59 -2.75 -1.12
C SER A 336 -1.68 -2.96 -0.06
N GLN A 337 -1.84 -4.20 0.40
CA GLN A 337 -2.65 -4.49 1.58
C GLN A 337 -1.85 -4.16 2.84
N THR A 338 -1.61 -2.87 3.08
CA THR A 338 -0.77 -2.39 4.18
C THR A 338 -1.60 -2.32 5.47
N ILE A 339 -2.04 -3.46 6.01
CA ILE A 339 -2.87 -3.47 7.23
C ILE A 339 -2.14 -2.84 8.43
N SER A 340 -0.80 -2.87 8.41
CA SER A 340 0.07 -2.18 9.37
C SER A 340 -0.03 -0.65 9.32
N ALA A 341 -0.39 -0.08 8.17
CA ALA A 341 -0.63 1.34 7.97
C ALA A 341 -2.09 1.74 8.21
N VAL A 342 -2.93 0.85 8.74
CA VAL A 342 -4.32 1.18 9.09
C VAL A 342 -4.37 1.73 10.51
N GLU A 343 -4.88 2.94 10.67
CA GLU A 343 -5.16 3.53 11.98
C GLU A 343 -6.54 3.08 12.48
N SER A 344 -7.55 3.16 11.63
CA SER A 344 -8.89 2.65 11.94
C SER A 344 -9.67 2.28 10.69
N LEU A 345 -10.61 1.35 10.84
CA LEU A 345 -11.57 0.99 9.80
C LEU A 345 -12.95 0.90 10.44
N THR A 346 -13.91 1.63 9.89
CA THR A 346 -15.32 1.49 10.28
C THR A 346 -16.12 0.89 9.14
N LYS A 347 -17.00 -0.04 9.46
CA LYS A 347 -17.91 -0.69 8.51
C LYS A 347 -19.34 -0.45 8.95
N THR A 348 -20.12 0.21 8.10
CA THR A 348 -21.54 0.50 8.35
C THR A 348 -22.38 -0.09 7.23
N THR A 349 -23.45 -0.81 7.57
CA THR A 349 -24.41 -1.34 6.58
C THR A 349 -25.78 -0.74 6.80
N ALA A 350 -26.30 -0.03 5.80
CA ALA A 350 -27.60 0.61 5.84
C ALA A 350 -28.20 0.69 4.43
N GLY A 351 -29.52 0.49 4.31
CA GLY A 351 -30.22 0.67 3.03
C GLY A 351 -29.77 -0.27 1.89
N GLY A 352 -29.20 -1.44 2.22
CA GLY A 352 -28.65 -2.37 1.21
C GLY A 352 -27.27 -1.98 0.69
N LYS A 353 -26.61 -1.01 1.32
CA LYS A 353 -25.24 -0.60 1.03
C LYS A 353 -24.35 -0.84 2.24
N THR A 354 -23.08 -1.12 1.98
CA THR A 354 -22.03 -1.18 3.01
C THR A 354 -20.99 -0.12 2.71
N THR A 355 -20.73 0.75 3.68
CA THR A 355 -19.71 1.80 3.60
C THR A 355 -18.57 1.47 4.55
N TYR A 356 -17.36 1.50 4.00
CA TYR A 356 -16.10 1.38 4.70
C TYR A 356 -15.45 2.75 4.77
N VAL A 357 -15.04 3.18 5.97
CA VAL A 357 -14.20 4.38 6.14
C VAL A 357 -12.88 3.92 6.73
N LEU A 358 -11.83 3.97 5.92
CA LEU A 358 -10.46 3.61 6.24
C LEU A 358 -9.66 4.88 6.54
N THR A 359 -9.13 4.99 7.75
CA THR A 359 -8.16 6.03 8.11
C THR A 359 -6.76 5.42 8.14
N CYS A 360 -5.85 6.01 7.37
CA CYS A 360 -4.47 5.56 7.28
C CYS A 360 -3.60 6.21 8.36
N ASN A 361 -2.65 5.46 8.90
CA ASN A 361 -1.60 5.95 9.77
C ASN A 361 -0.64 6.81 8.94
N THR A 362 -0.80 8.13 9.03
CA THR A 362 -0.06 9.09 8.23
C THR A 362 1.44 9.09 8.52
N LYS A 363 1.86 8.66 9.73
CA LYS A 363 3.27 8.51 10.08
C LYS A 363 3.90 7.27 9.43
N ALA A 364 3.13 6.20 9.24
CA ALA A 364 3.60 5.05 8.46
C ALA A 364 3.77 5.41 6.98
N MET A 365 2.98 6.36 6.48
CA MET A 365 3.06 6.85 5.10
C MET A 365 4.20 7.86 4.87
N ARG A 366 4.73 8.52 5.91
CA ARG A 366 5.90 9.44 5.78
C ARG A 366 7.10 8.74 5.15
N GLY A 367 7.39 7.50 5.56
CA GLY A 367 8.49 6.73 5.00
C GLY A 367 8.31 6.35 3.52
N MET A 368 7.10 6.46 2.99
CA MET A 368 6.85 6.27 1.55
C MET A 368 7.22 7.52 0.74
N ILE A 369 7.09 8.70 1.35
CA ILE A 369 7.27 10.01 0.71
C ILE A 369 8.73 10.41 0.63
N ASP A 370 9.50 10.24 1.71
CA ASP A 370 10.93 10.60 1.75
C ASP A 370 11.70 10.01 0.55
N THR A 371 11.26 8.86 0.08
CA THR A 371 11.84 8.17 -1.07
C THR A 371 11.46 8.78 -2.38
N VAL A 372 10.19 9.11 -2.56
CA VAL A 372 9.77 9.72 -3.81
C VAL A 372 10.37 11.10 -3.91
N LEU A 373 10.41 11.84 -2.80
CA LEU A 373 11.19 13.07 -2.71
C LEU A 373 12.66 12.82 -3.05
N GLY A 374 13.30 11.80 -2.48
CA GLY A 374 14.68 11.43 -2.81
C GLY A 374 14.89 11.15 -4.31
N SER A 375 14.01 10.35 -4.93
CA SER A 375 14.08 10.04 -6.37
C SER A 375 13.81 11.26 -7.25
N MET A 376 12.94 12.18 -6.79
CA MET A 376 12.64 13.43 -7.46
C MET A 376 13.82 14.42 -7.34
N MET A 377 14.49 14.46 -6.19
CA MET A 377 15.70 15.26 -5.95
C MET A 377 16.87 14.74 -6.81
N GLU A 378 17.07 13.42 -6.91
CA GLU A 378 18.06 12.83 -7.82
C GLU A 378 17.81 13.19 -9.30
N ALA A 379 16.54 13.32 -9.70
CA ALA A 379 16.15 13.74 -11.05
C ALA A 379 16.28 15.26 -11.29
N LEU A 380 16.30 16.06 -10.23
CA LEU A 380 16.35 17.52 -10.26
C LEU A 380 17.46 18.04 -9.33
N PRO A 381 18.73 17.94 -9.73
CA PRO A 381 19.89 18.21 -8.87
C PRO A 381 19.98 19.68 -8.38
N ASP A 382 19.23 20.60 -8.97
CA ASP A 382 19.14 21.99 -8.51
C ASP A 382 18.27 22.15 -7.24
N LEU A 383 17.54 21.10 -6.83
CA LEU A 383 16.71 21.06 -5.61
C LEU A 383 17.42 20.39 -4.41
N ASP A 384 18.62 19.83 -4.59
CA ASP A 384 19.35 19.05 -3.57
C ASP A 384 19.71 19.85 -2.30
N GLU A 385 19.73 21.18 -2.36
CA GLU A 385 20.15 22.04 -1.24
C GLU A 385 19.00 22.57 -0.36
N LEU A 386 17.72 22.32 -0.71
CA LEU A 386 16.59 22.85 0.05
C LEU A 386 16.14 21.89 1.16
N PRO A 387 16.08 22.32 2.44
CA PRO A 387 15.53 21.51 3.52
C PRO A 387 14.00 21.44 3.36
N LEU A 388 13.51 20.39 2.71
CA LEU A 388 12.09 20.09 2.59
C LEU A 388 11.64 19.27 3.80
N ASP A 389 10.69 19.79 4.59
CA ASP A 389 9.98 19.00 5.61
C ASP A 389 8.56 18.73 5.14
N PHE A 390 8.20 17.45 5.03
CA PHE A 390 6.90 17.02 4.53
C PHE A 390 6.10 16.30 5.63
N SER A 391 4.79 16.54 5.67
CA SER A 391 3.85 15.80 6.51
C SER A 391 2.61 15.36 5.73
N ILE A 392 2.04 14.22 6.14
CA ILE A 392 0.64 13.90 5.88
C ILE A 392 -0.07 14.08 7.22
N ASP A 393 -1.05 14.97 7.25
CA ASP A 393 -1.82 15.27 8.45
C ASP A 393 -3.12 14.44 8.49
N LYS A 394 -3.63 14.07 7.31
CA LYS A 394 -4.84 13.23 7.15
C LYS A 394 -4.75 12.39 5.89
N ALA A 395 -5.19 11.14 5.98
CA ALA A 395 -5.42 10.27 4.83
C ALA A 395 -6.61 9.36 5.13
N VAL A 396 -7.72 9.58 4.44
CA VAL A 396 -8.97 8.84 4.63
C VAL A 396 -9.47 8.36 3.28
N VAL A 397 -9.88 7.10 3.21
CA VAL A 397 -10.53 6.49 2.05
C VAL A 397 -11.91 6.01 2.47
N THR A 398 -12.94 6.43 1.74
CA THR A 398 -14.31 5.94 1.95
C THR A 398 -14.73 5.12 0.74
N GLN A 399 -15.07 3.86 0.93
CA GLN A 399 -15.61 3.01 -0.14
C GLN A 399 -17.03 2.59 0.20
N THR A 400 -17.95 2.78 -0.74
CA THR A 400 -19.31 2.24 -0.63
C THR A 400 -19.52 1.13 -1.64
N VAL A 401 -20.13 0.03 -1.21
CA VAL A 401 -20.51 -1.11 -2.04
C VAL A 401 -22.01 -1.39 -1.90
N ASN A 402 -22.61 -1.93 -2.96
CA ASN A 402 -24.00 -2.36 -2.95
C ASN A 402 -24.17 -3.75 -2.28
N ALA A 403 -25.41 -4.23 -2.24
CA ALA A 403 -25.75 -5.50 -1.57
C ALA A 403 -25.06 -6.75 -2.16
N LYS A 404 -24.47 -6.66 -3.35
CA LYS A 404 -23.72 -7.75 -3.99
C LYS A 404 -22.22 -7.66 -3.72
N GLY A 405 -21.74 -6.58 -3.11
CA GLY A 405 -20.30 -6.30 -2.99
C GLY A 405 -19.74 -5.44 -4.12
N GLU A 406 -20.56 -5.12 -5.13
CA GLU A 406 -20.12 -4.28 -6.24
C GLU A 406 -19.94 -2.84 -5.73
N PRO A 407 -18.81 -2.19 -6.03
CA PRO A 407 -18.49 -0.83 -5.59
C PRO A 407 -19.41 0.20 -6.26
N GLU A 408 -19.84 1.19 -5.48
CA GLU A 408 -20.68 2.30 -5.93
C GLU A 408 -19.97 3.65 -5.82
N SER A 409 -19.13 3.82 -4.80
CA SER A 409 -18.30 5.02 -4.68
C SER A 409 -16.96 4.74 -4.02
N MET A 410 -15.98 5.58 -4.36
CA MET A 410 -14.65 5.63 -3.74
C MET A 410 -14.23 7.08 -3.58
N ASP A 411 -14.23 7.53 -2.33
CA ASP A 411 -13.86 8.89 -1.98
C ASP A 411 -12.52 8.88 -1.24
N MET A 412 -11.75 9.94 -1.40
CA MET A 412 -10.45 10.10 -0.77
C MET A 412 -10.31 11.52 -0.24
N GLU A 413 -9.73 11.62 0.94
CA GLU A 413 -9.36 12.89 1.53
C GLU A 413 -7.93 12.80 2.07
N ILE A 414 -7.06 13.66 1.54
CA ILE A 414 -5.67 13.76 1.97
C ILE A 414 -5.38 15.21 2.36
N VAL A 415 -4.72 15.40 3.49
CA VAL A 415 -4.16 16.69 3.88
C VAL A 415 -2.66 16.53 4.06
N MET A 416 -1.89 17.35 3.37
CA MET A 416 -0.44 17.33 3.35
C MET A 416 0.11 18.70 3.74
N GLY A 417 1.21 18.70 4.48
CA GLY A 417 1.98 19.89 4.81
C GLY A 417 3.37 19.80 4.20
N MET A 418 3.91 20.94 3.79
CA MET A 418 5.28 21.06 3.32
C MET A 418 5.87 22.37 3.82
N THR A 419 7.05 22.32 4.43
CA THR A 419 7.80 23.50 4.84
C THR A 419 9.12 23.55 4.10
N VAL A 420 9.44 24.72 3.53
CA VAL A 420 10.71 25.00 2.85
C VAL A 420 11.25 26.30 3.40
N GLU A 421 12.35 26.22 4.15
CA GLU A 421 12.90 27.35 4.91
C GLU A 421 11.82 28.01 5.80
N ASP A 422 11.39 29.24 5.47
CA ASP A 422 10.36 30.00 6.20
C ASP A 422 8.96 29.88 5.56
N MET A 423 8.84 29.25 4.38
CA MET A 423 7.59 29.13 3.64
C MET A 423 6.83 27.86 4.05
N THR A 424 5.56 28.02 4.42
CA THR A 424 4.68 26.89 4.76
C THR A 424 3.60 26.73 3.70
N MET A 425 3.49 25.50 3.18
CA MET A 425 2.47 25.09 2.23
C MET A 425 1.58 24.01 2.85
N GLN A 426 0.27 24.15 2.67
CA GLN A 426 -0.71 23.14 3.03
C GLN A 426 -1.52 22.77 1.79
N MET A 427 -1.62 21.47 1.50
CA MET A 427 -2.43 20.94 0.42
C MET A 427 -3.56 20.09 0.99
N GLU A 428 -4.79 20.37 0.58
CA GLU A 428 -5.98 19.58 0.90
C GLU A 428 -6.52 19.01 -0.40
N LEU A 429 -6.52 17.69 -0.54
CA LEU A 429 -7.07 17.00 -1.70
C LEU A 429 -8.30 16.21 -1.26
N LYS A 430 -9.43 16.49 -1.90
CA LYS A 430 -10.66 15.72 -1.80
C LYS A 430 -11.01 15.17 -3.18
N MET A 431 -11.23 13.88 -3.25
CA MET A 431 -11.71 13.21 -4.45
C MET A 431 -12.99 12.48 -4.10
N ASP A 432 -14.03 12.66 -4.90
CA ASP A 432 -15.26 11.88 -4.81
C ASP A 432 -15.42 11.16 -6.16
N MET A 433 -15.60 9.84 -6.12
CA MET A 433 -15.81 9.04 -7.32
C MET A 433 -17.09 8.23 -7.20
N ASP A 434 -18.07 8.53 -8.04
CA ASP A 434 -19.31 7.78 -8.16
C ASP A 434 -19.22 6.84 -9.36
N ILE A 435 -19.29 5.53 -9.11
CA ILE A 435 -19.25 4.54 -10.18
C ILE A 435 -20.65 4.35 -10.75
N THR A 436 -20.80 4.59 -12.05
CA THR A 436 -22.09 4.65 -12.72
C THR A 436 -22.41 3.40 -13.54
N ALA A 437 -21.39 2.65 -14.00
CA ALA A 437 -21.56 1.38 -14.70
C ALA A 437 -20.31 0.48 -14.67
N PHE A 438 -20.54 -0.83 -14.86
CA PHE A 438 -19.51 -1.87 -14.99
C PHE A 438 -19.75 -2.80 -16.19
N GLY A 439 -18.67 -3.36 -16.72
CA GLY A 439 -18.69 -4.42 -17.72
C GLY A 439 -19.51 -4.04 -18.96
N ASP A 440 -20.35 -4.95 -19.43
CA ASP A 440 -21.16 -4.78 -20.65
C ASP A 440 -22.11 -3.57 -20.63
N ALA A 441 -22.40 -3.00 -19.45
CA ALA A 441 -23.26 -1.82 -19.33
C ALA A 441 -22.54 -0.52 -19.69
N VAL A 442 -21.20 -0.52 -19.71
CA VAL A 442 -20.36 0.65 -19.99
C VAL A 442 -20.43 1.00 -21.47
N LYS A 443 -20.49 2.31 -21.74
CA LYS A 443 -20.45 2.85 -23.10
C LYS A 443 -19.50 4.02 -23.14
N VAL A 444 -18.53 3.96 -24.05
CA VAL A 444 -17.65 5.09 -24.35
C VAL A 444 -18.25 5.87 -25.50
N ASN A 445 -18.52 7.16 -25.28
CA ASN A 445 -19.10 8.03 -26.29
C ASN A 445 -18.00 8.88 -26.91
N PHE A 446 -17.97 8.92 -28.25
CA PHE A 446 -17.03 9.72 -29.02
C PHE A 446 -17.76 10.83 -29.76
N PRO A 447 -17.13 12.00 -29.95
CA PRO A 447 -17.69 13.06 -30.78
C PRO A 447 -17.80 12.58 -32.23
N ALA A 448 -18.82 13.04 -32.94
CA ALA A 448 -19.07 12.61 -34.32
C ALA A 448 -18.05 13.17 -35.33
N ASP A 449 -17.23 14.13 -34.91
CA ASP A 449 -16.31 14.89 -35.74
C ASP A 449 -14.84 14.70 -35.33
N LEU A 450 -14.46 13.50 -34.88
CA LEU A 450 -13.05 13.15 -34.62
C LEU A 450 -12.12 13.45 -35.81
N ASP A 451 -12.63 13.36 -37.04
CA ASP A 451 -11.90 13.71 -38.26
C ASP A 451 -11.49 15.19 -38.33
N SER A 452 -12.14 16.07 -37.57
CA SER A 452 -11.83 17.50 -37.51
C SER A 452 -10.66 17.84 -36.56
N TYR A 453 -10.09 16.84 -35.88
CA TYR A 453 -8.96 17.06 -34.96
C TYR A 453 -7.66 17.07 -35.76
N GLU A 454 -6.82 18.07 -35.49
CA GLU A 454 -5.57 18.32 -36.20
C GLU A 454 -4.38 17.71 -35.46
N ASP A 455 -3.36 17.25 -36.18
CA ASP A 455 -2.17 16.66 -35.57
C ASP A 455 -1.37 17.72 -34.79
N LEU A 456 -1.02 17.42 -33.53
CA LEU A 456 -0.34 18.35 -32.62
C LEU A 456 0.99 18.90 -33.20
N LEU A 457 1.72 18.06 -33.94
CA LEU A 457 2.99 18.41 -34.57
C LEU A 457 2.83 19.43 -35.72
N ASP A 458 1.68 19.46 -36.38
CA ASP A 458 1.43 20.39 -37.50
C ASP A 458 1.05 21.79 -37.00
N GLN A 459 0.45 21.92 -35.81
CA GLN A 459 0.15 23.22 -35.19
C GLN A 459 1.38 23.91 -34.57
N ALA A 460 2.34 23.14 -34.03
CA ALA A 460 3.59 23.69 -33.51
C ALA A 460 4.46 24.33 -34.63
N ALA A 461 4.45 23.74 -35.83
CA ALA A 461 5.14 24.28 -37.00
C ALA A 461 4.47 25.56 -37.56
N GLY A 462 3.14 25.67 -37.45
CA GLY A 462 2.39 26.86 -37.91
C GLY A 462 2.58 28.11 -37.02
N LEU A 463 2.97 27.93 -35.76
CA LEU A 463 3.28 29.04 -34.83
C LEU A 463 4.67 29.65 -35.07
N GLU A 464 5.64 28.88 -35.60
CA GLU A 464 6.94 29.40 -36.01
C GLU A 464 6.89 30.21 -37.31
N ASP A 465 5.97 29.89 -38.22
CA ASP A 465 5.76 30.65 -39.47
C ASP A 465 4.90 31.92 -39.28
N ALA A 466 4.32 32.12 -38.09
CA ALA A 466 3.49 33.27 -37.73
C ALA A 466 4.17 34.27 -36.75
N ALA A 467 5.38 33.98 -36.28
CA ALA A 467 6.23 34.85 -35.46
C ALA A 467 7.32 35.53 -36.32
#